data_AF-A0A2V9AUW3-F1
#
_entry.id   AF-A0A2V9AUW3-F1
#
_cell.length_a   1.000
_cell.length_b   1.000
_cell.length_c   1.000
_cell.angle_alpha   90.00
_cell.angle_beta   90.00
_cell.angle_gamma   90.00
#
_symmetry.space_group_name_H-M   'P 1'
#
loop_
_entity.id
_entity.type
_entity.pdbx_description
1 polymer ?
#
loop_
_entity_poly.entity_id
_entity_poly.type
_entity_poly.pdbx_seq_one_letter_code
_entity_poly.pdbx_strand_id
1 'polypeptide(L)'
;SLPVVAETWDGWLNDINGFHVTAEDVWHALDSAHGGPIEEGSVGGGTGMICYEFKGGNGTASRRIEIRVSKDAPPRSFIVGVFLQANFGRRPQLTIAGVPIGQKIPGQVYKEENGSCIAVVATDAPLLPTQLKRLARRVSLGLARTGTISGNGSGDLFIAFSTANPNV
;
A
#
# COMPACT_ATOMS: atom_id res chain seq x y z
N SER A 1 0.17 2.44 -25.22
CA SER A 1 0.17 1.70 -23.95
C SER A 1 -1.01 2.17 -23.11
N LEU A 2 -1.50 1.37 -22.17
CA LEU A 2 -2.53 1.78 -21.20
C LEU A 2 -1.87 1.78 -19.81
N PRO A 3 -1.38 2.93 -19.30
CA PRO A 3 -0.69 3.00 -18.02
C PRO A 3 -1.67 2.78 -16.85
N VAL A 4 -1.15 2.22 -15.75
CA VAL A 4 -1.88 2.10 -14.49
C VAL A 4 -1.41 3.23 -13.58
N VAL A 5 -2.33 4.12 -13.23
CA VAL A 5 -2.09 5.24 -12.31
C VAL A 5 -3.15 5.17 -11.21
N ALA A 6 -2.74 5.44 -9.98
CA ALA A 6 -3.60 5.48 -8.80
C ALA A 6 -3.22 6.66 -7.91
N GLU A 7 -4.06 7.01 -6.95
CA GLU A 7 -3.87 8.18 -6.11
C GLU A 7 -4.34 7.94 -4.67
N THR A 8 -3.85 8.78 -3.77
CA THR A 8 -4.53 9.12 -2.52
C THR A 8 -4.53 10.64 -2.37
N TRP A 9 -5.48 11.20 -1.62
CA TRP A 9 -5.68 12.64 -1.55
C TRP A 9 -4.82 13.34 -0.47
N ASP A 10 -3.99 14.31 -0.86
CA ASP A 10 -3.06 15.03 0.05
C ASP A 10 -3.42 16.51 0.32
N GLY A 11 -4.64 16.95 -0.01
CA GLY A 11 -5.02 18.36 0.04
C GLY A 11 -5.02 19.02 1.43
N TRP A 12 -4.72 18.28 2.51
CA TRP A 12 -4.43 18.88 3.82
C TRP A 12 -3.04 19.52 3.89
N LEU A 13 -2.05 18.93 3.23
CA LEU A 13 -0.64 19.33 3.30
C LEU A 13 -0.10 19.82 1.96
N ASN A 14 -0.86 19.63 0.89
CA ASN A 14 -0.50 20.01 -0.47
C ASN A 14 -1.55 20.97 -1.04
N ASP A 15 -1.11 21.91 -1.88
CA ASP A 15 -1.99 22.67 -2.75
C ASP A 15 -2.40 21.80 -3.95
N ILE A 16 -3.33 20.85 -3.69
CA ILE A 16 -3.70 19.82 -4.66
C ILE A 16 -4.34 20.38 -5.94
N ASN A 17 -4.95 21.57 -5.85
CA ASN A 17 -5.57 22.25 -7.00
C ASN A 17 -4.59 23.11 -7.80
N GLY A 18 -3.34 23.23 -7.34
CA GLY A 18 -2.29 23.97 -8.06
C GLY A 18 -1.61 23.18 -9.17
N PHE A 19 -1.87 21.87 -9.28
CA PHE A 19 -1.31 20.98 -10.31
C PHE A 19 0.22 21.04 -10.39
N HIS A 20 0.89 20.97 -9.24
CA HIS A 20 2.34 21.16 -9.11
C HIS A 20 3.19 19.98 -9.60
N VAL A 21 2.61 18.79 -9.77
CA VAL A 21 3.32 17.63 -10.32
C VAL A 21 3.42 17.78 -11.84
N THR A 22 4.64 17.78 -12.37
CA THR A 22 4.91 17.94 -13.80
C THR A 22 5.24 16.60 -14.48
N ALA A 23 5.37 16.62 -15.82
CA ALA A 23 5.84 15.45 -16.55
C ALA A 23 7.30 15.11 -16.18
N GLU A 24 8.13 16.12 -15.93
CA GLU A 24 9.52 15.97 -15.51
C GLU A 24 9.63 15.23 -14.18
N ASP A 25 8.74 15.51 -13.22
CA ASP A 25 8.69 14.76 -11.95
C ASP A 25 8.41 13.27 -12.18
N VAL A 26 7.49 12.96 -13.11
CA VAL A 26 7.14 11.57 -13.47
C VAL A 26 8.32 10.88 -14.16
N TRP A 27 8.98 11.56 -15.11
CA TRP A 27 10.16 11.01 -15.78
C TRP A 27 11.31 10.78 -14.80
N HIS A 28 11.57 11.72 -13.90
CA HIS A 28 12.56 11.54 -12.84
C HIS A 28 12.25 10.32 -11.97
N ALA A 29 10.99 10.11 -11.58
CA ALA A 29 10.59 8.93 -10.81
C ALA A 29 10.78 7.61 -11.58
N LEU A 30 10.54 7.61 -12.90
CA LEU A 30 10.77 6.45 -13.76
C LEU A 30 12.27 6.15 -13.93
N ASP A 31 13.07 7.18 -14.21
CA ASP A 31 14.50 7.07 -14.48
C ASP A 31 15.32 6.71 -13.23
N SER A 32 14.83 7.12 -12.05
CA SER A 32 15.46 6.80 -10.76
C SER A 32 14.99 5.47 -10.17
N ALA A 33 14.07 4.73 -10.81
CA ALA A 33 13.55 3.48 -10.28
C ALA A 33 14.66 2.42 -10.13
N HIS A 34 14.77 1.84 -8.93
CA HIS A 34 15.79 0.85 -8.60
C HIS A 34 15.25 -0.28 -7.72
N GLY A 35 16.01 -1.39 -7.65
CA GLY A 35 15.82 -2.43 -6.65
C GLY A 35 16.63 -2.17 -5.38
N GLY A 36 16.50 -3.04 -4.37
CA GLY A 36 17.18 -2.89 -3.08
C GLY A 36 16.30 -2.23 -2.01
N PRO A 37 16.88 -1.57 -0.99
CA PRO A 37 16.12 -0.78 -0.03
C PRO A 37 15.27 0.28 -0.74
N ILE A 38 14.06 0.51 -0.23
CA ILE A 38 13.10 1.48 -0.79
C ILE A 38 12.82 2.52 0.30
N GLU A 39 12.85 3.80 -0.04
CA GLU A 39 12.52 4.87 0.89
C GLU A 39 11.05 4.82 1.34
N GLU A 40 10.83 5.07 2.63
CA GLU A 40 9.52 5.04 3.27
C GLU A 40 9.18 6.41 3.91
N GLY A 41 7.89 6.59 4.23
CA GLY A 41 7.37 7.83 4.82
C GLY A 41 7.08 8.89 3.75
N SER A 42 7.62 10.10 3.96
CA SER A 42 7.21 11.30 3.23
C SER A 42 8.04 11.50 1.95
N VAL A 43 7.92 10.55 1.02
CA VAL A 43 8.65 10.52 -0.25
C VAL A 43 7.72 10.21 -1.42
N GLY A 44 8.04 10.69 -2.62
CA GLY A 44 7.24 10.47 -3.83
C GLY A 44 5.77 10.83 -3.64
N GLY A 45 4.86 9.98 -4.12
CA GLY A 45 3.41 10.15 -3.93
C GLY A 45 2.95 10.15 -2.47
N GLY A 46 3.74 9.61 -1.54
CA GLY A 46 3.45 9.59 -0.11
C GLY A 46 3.74 10.90 0.63
N THR A 47 4.31 11.90 -0.04
CA THR A 47 4.87 13.11 0.58
C THR A 47 3.87 13.84 1.45
N GLY A 48 2.67 14.16 0.93
CA GLY A 48 1.63 14.91 1.64
C GLY A 48 0.65 14.07 2.47
N MET A 49 0.88 12.75 2.59
CA MET A 49 -0.13 11.83 3.14
C MET A 49 -0.19 11.79 4.67
N ILE A 50 -1.37 11.46 5.20
CA ILE A 50 -1.71 11.40 6.63
C ILE A 50 -2.39 10.07 6.95
N CYS A 51 -1.88 9.33 7.93
CA CYS A 51 -2.39 8.01 8.30
C CYS A 51 -2.66 7.97 9.81
N TYR A 52 -3.88 7.58 10.20
CA TYR A 52 -4.33 7.57 11.60
C TYR A 52 -4.10 8.90 12.35
N GLU A 53 -4.26 10.01 11.62
CA GLU A 53 -3.99 11.38 12.09
C GLU A 53 -2.53 11.61 12.55
N PHE A 54 -1.62 10.74 12.14
CA PHE A 54 -0.17 10.97 12.16
C PHE A 54 0.33 11.20 10.74
N LYS A 55 1.61 11.54 10.59
CA LYS A 55 2.21 11.59 9.26
C LYS A 55 2.14 10.20 8.60
N GLY A 56 1.50 10.14 7.43
CA GLY A 56 1.43 8.95 6.59
C GLY A 56 2.51 8.94 5.54
N GLY A 57 2.25 8.25 4.43
CA GLY A 57 3.13 8.18 3.28
C GLY A 57 3.35 6.76 2.80
N ASN A 58 4.54 6.48 2.28
CA ASN A 58 4.87 5.19 1.72
C ASN A 58 5.34 4.20 2.79
N GLY A 59 5.00 2.94 2.62
CA GLY A 59 5.54 1.85 3.42
C GLY A 59 5.68 0.58 2.59
N THR A 60 6.65 -0.26 2.92
CA THR A 60 6.90 -1.51 2.23
C THR A 60 7.20 -2.65 3.20
N ALA A 61 6.82 -3.86 2.82
CA ALA A 61 7.18 -5.06 3.55
C ALA A 61 7.19 -6.27 2.62
N SER A 62 8.00 -7.28 2.96
CA SER A 62 8.00 -8.55 2.25
C SER A 62 7.98 -9.74 3.19
N ARG A 63 7.53 -10.88 2.68
CA ARG A 63 7.61 -12.18 3.35
C ARG A 63 8.06 -13.24 2.37
N ARG A 64 8.97 -14.10 2.82
CA ARG A 64 9.34 -15.34 2.15
C ARG A 64 8.46 -16.47 2.67
N ILE A 65 7.87 -17.24 1.77
CA ILE A 65 6.96 -18.35 2.08
C ILE A 65 7.44 -19.62 1.40
N GLU A 66 7.47 -20.73 2.13
CA GLU A 66 7.81 -22.06 1.60
C GLU A 66 6.51 -22.82 1.30
N ILE A 67 6.30 -23.21 0.04
CA ILE A 67 5.09 -23.90 -0.40
C ILE A 67 5.47 -25.26 -1.01
N ARG A 68 4.85 -26.34 -0.52
CA ARG A 68 4.87 -27.64 -1.20
C ARG A 68 3.80 -27.66 -2.28
N VAL A 69 4.23 -27.77 -3.53
CA VAL A 69 3.34 -27.79 -4.71
C VAL A 69 2.74 -29.17 -4.97
N SER A 70 3.36 -30.24 -4.46
CA SER A 70 2.84 -31.60 -4.46
C SER A 70 3.40 -32.37 -3.25
N LYS A 71 2.84 -33.55 -2.93
CA LYS A 71 3.30 -34.37 -1.79
C LYS A 71 4.77 -34.77 -1.91
N ASP A 72 5.20 -35.09 -3.13
CA ASP A 72 6.52 -35.69 -3.40
C ASP A 72 7.58 -34.66 -3.81
N ALA A 73 7.19 -33.39 -4.02
CA ALA A 73 8.14 -32.34 -4.35
C ALA A 73 8.72 -31.65 -3.10
N PRO A 74 9.98 -31.20 -3.14
CA PRO A 74 10.52 -30.33 -2.11
C PRO A 74 9.74 -29.01 -2.05
N PRO A 75 9.66 -28.37 -0.87
CA PRO A 75 9.12 -27.01 -0.75
C PRO A 75 9.85 -26.07 -1.70
N ARG A 76 9.10 -25.15 -2.30
CA ARG A 76 9.63 -24.05 -3.11
C ARG A 76 9.41 -22.75 -2.34
N SER A 77 10.45 -21.93 -2.32
CA SER A 77 10.39 -20.59 -1.74
C SER A 77 9.79 -19.62 -2.74
N PHE A 78 8.87 -18.79 -2.27
CA PHE A 78 8.32 -17.64 -2.99
C PHE A 78 8.39 -16.40 -2.12
N ILE A 79 8.39 -15.23 -2.73
CA ILE A 79 8.34 -13.93 -2.07
C ILE A 79 7.00 -13.28 -2.37
N VAL A 80 6.42 -12.65 -1.34
CA VAL A 80 5.34 -11.69 -1.49
C VAL A 80 5.84 -10.36 -0.94
N GLY A 81 5.91 -9.34 -1.80
CA GLY A 81 6.20 -7.96 -1.44
C GLY A 81 4.92 -7.12 -1.50
N VAL A 82 4.82 -6.14 -0.62
CA VAL A 82 3.72 -5.17 -0.59
C VAL A 82 4.31 -3.78 -0.47
N PHE A 83 3.91 -2.87 -1.35
CA PHE A 83 4.11 -1.44 -1.23
C PHE A 83 2.77 -0.76 -1.00
N LEU A 84 2.72 0.21 -0.10
CA LEU A 84 1.50 0.87 0.36
C LEU A 84 1.70 2.38 0.38
N GLN A 85 0.80 3.13 -0.24
CA GLN A 85 0.65 4.56 0.00
C GLN A 85 -0.50 4.75 1.01
N ALA A 86 -0.14 5.06 2.25
CA ALA A 86 -1.04 5.08 3.39
C ALA A 86 -1.52 6.50 3.71
N ASN A 87 -2.82 6.73 3.50
CA ASN A 87 -3.48 8.00 3.74
C ASN A 87 -4.86 7.81 4.38
N PHE A 88 -5.02 6.93 5.37
CA PHE A 88 -6.35 6.52 5.87
C PHE A 88 -6.41 6.40 7.39
N GLY A 89 -7.62 6.15 7.91
CA GLY A 89 -7.83 5.81 9.31
C GLY A 89 -7.80 7.01 10.25
N ARG A 90 -8.41 6.82 11.43
CA ARG A 90 -8.52 7.83 12.49
C ARG A 90 -7.73 7.44 13.73
N ARG A 91 -7.26 8.42 14.49
CA ARG A 91 -6.37 8.18 15.64
C ARG A 91 -6.84 7.06 16.57
N PRO A 92 -8.11 7.01 17.03
CA PRO A 92 -8.55 6.00 17.99
C PRO A 92 -8.59 4.57 17.44
N GLN A 93 -8.59 4.42 16.12
CA GLN A 93 -8.62 3.12 15.44
C GLN A 93 -7.25 2.43 15.44
N LEU A 94 -6.16 3.21 15.49
CA LEU A 94 -4.80 2.70 15.30
C LEU A 94 -4.49 1.56 16.27
N THR A 95 -4.20 0.41 15.68
CA THR A 95 -3.77 -0.80 16.36
C THR A 95 -2.40 -1.23 15.81
N ILE A 96 -1.44 -1.47 16.70
CA ILE A 96 -0.09 -1.94 16.33
C ILE A 96 0.18 -3.24 17.08
N ALA A 97 0.50 -4.31 16.35
CA ALA A 97 0.73 -5.64 16.92
C ALA A 97 -0.42 -6.11 17.86
N GLY A 98 -1.67 -5.75 17.52
CA GLY A 98 -2.85 -6.07 18.32
C GLY A 98 -3.10 -5.15 19.52
N VAL A 99 -2.22 -4.18 19.79
CA VAL A 99 -2.39 -3.19 20.86
C VAL A 99 -3.12 -1.96 20.32
N PRO A 100 -4.27 -1.54 20.90
CA PRO A 100 -5.03 -0.36 20.46
C PRO A 100 -4.34 0.93 20.92
N ILE A 101 -3.15 1.19 20.38
CA ILE A 101 -2.29 2.30 20.79
C ILE A 101 -2.93 3.67 20.49
N GLY A 102 -3.79 3.74 19.48
CA GLY A 102 -4.57 4.93 19.14
C GLY A 102 -5.41 5.48 20.29
N GLN A 103 -5.89 4.62 21.18
CA GLN A 103 -6.65 5.02 22.38
C GLN A 103 -5.76 5.54 23.51
N LYS A 104 -4.45 5.24 23.46
CA LYS A 104 -3.47 5.64 24.47
C LYS A 104 -2.72 6.92 24.09
N ILE A 105 -2.75 7.32 22.82
CA ILE A 105 -2.10 8.54 22.34
C ILE A 105 -3.19 9.59 22.06
N PRO A 106 -3.32 10.63 22.92
CA PRO A 106 -4.36 11.64 22.76
C PRO A 106 -4.18 12.42 21.44
N GLY A 107 -5.29 12.90 20.90
CA GLY A 107 -5.31 13.71 19.68
C GLY A 107 -6.54 13.40 18.84
N GLN A 108 -7.19 14.46 18.35
CA GLN A 108 -8.22 14.39 17.32
C GLN A 108 -8.07 15.62 16.44
N VAL A 109 -7.37 15.47 15.32
CA VAL A 109 -7.06 16.58 14.40
C VAL A 109 -8.21 16.79 13.43
N TYR A 110 -8.78 15.70 12.92
CA TYR A 110 -9.81 15.70 11.89
C TYR A 110 -11.14 15.18 12.43
N LYS A 111 -12.24 15.82 11.99
CA LYS A 111 -13.61 15.45 12.40
C LYS A 111 -14.15 14.27 11.59
N GLU A 112 -13.76 14.18 10.32
CA GLU A 112 -14.22 13.19 9.35
C GLU A 112 -13.03 12.46 8.72
N GLU A 113 -13.27 11.23 8.26
CA GLU A 113 -12.28 10.43 7.54
C GLU A 113 -12.45 10.63 6.04
N ASN A 114 -11.50 11.36 5.43
CA ASN A 114 -11.37 11.55 3.98
C ASN A 114 -10.04 10.95 3.51
N GLY A 115 -9.84 9.67 3.85
CA GLY A 115 -8.60 8.97 3.56
C GLY A 115 -8.58 8.32 2.19
N SER A 116 -7.53 7.57 1.88
CA SER A 116 -7.45 6.57 0.81
C SER A 116 -6.27 5.64 1.06
N CYS A 117 -6.25 4.50 0.39
CA CYS A 117 -5.16 3.53 0.48
C CYS A 117 -4.92 2.88 -0.88
N ILE A 118 -3.71 3.03 -1.42
CA ILE A 118 -3.27 2.26 -2.58
C ILE A 118 -2.26 1.19 -2.13
N ALA A 119 -2.55 -0.06 -2.44
CA ALA A 119 -1.64 -1.17 -2.20
C ALA A 119 -1.25 -1.88 -3.50
N VAL A 120 0.05 -2.10 -3.67
CA VAL A 120 0.62 -2.91 -4.76
C VAL A 120 1.23 -4.17 -4.15
N VAL A 121 0.75 -5.33 -4.58
CA VAL A 121 1.26 -6.64 -4.15
C VAL A 121 2.03 -7.29 -5.30
N ALA A 122 3.29 -7.61 -5.07
CA ALA A 122 4.16 -8.30 -6.02
C ALA A 122 4.50 -9.70 -5.51
N THR A 123 4.56 -10.69 -6.40
CA THR A 123 5.04 -12.03 -6.05
C THR A 123 5.74 -12.72 -7.20
N ASP A 124 6.72 -13.57 -6.89
CA ASP A 124 7.36 -14.48 -7.84
C ASP A 124 6.65 -15.86 -7.93
N ALA A 125 5.52 -16.02 -7.24
CA ALA A 125 4.67 -17.20 -7.39
C ALA A 125 3.96 -17.17 -8.75
N PRO A 126 3.89 -18.29 -9.50
CA PRO A 126 3.25 -18.37 -10.82
C PRO A 126 1.73 -18.39 -10.72
N LEU A 127 1.15 -17.26 -10.35
CA LEU A 127 -0.29 -17.08 -10.15
C LEU A 127 -0.97 -16.59 -11.41
N LEU A 128 -2.15 -17.14 -11.69
CA LEU A 128 -3.07 -16.70 -12.75
C LEU A 128 -3.83 -15.43 -12.32
N PRO A 129 -4.43 -14.67 -13.26
CA PRO A 129 -5.17 -13.44 -12.94
C PRO A 129 -6.25 -13.61 -11.86
N THR A 130 -6.99 -14.72 -11.88
CA THR A 130 -8.04 -15.01 -10.88
C THR A 130 -7.45 -15.29 -9.49
N GLN A 131 -6.25 -15.86 -9.42
CA GLN A 131 -5.52 -16.09 -8.17
C GLN A 131 -4.92 -14.78 -7.64
N LEU A 132 -4.37 -13.93 -8.51
CA LEU A 132 -3.92 -12.59 -8.16
C LEU A 132 -5.06 -11.74 -7.59
N LYS A 133 -6.28 -11.83 -8.16
CA LYS A 133 -7.47 -11.19 -7.58
C LYS A 133 -7.77 -11.67 -6.16
N ARG A 134 -7.54 -12.96 -5.86
CA ARG A 134 -7.68 -13.50 -4.50
C ARG A 134 -6.58 -12.98 -3.57
N LEU A 135 -5.36 -12.81 -4.07
CA LEU A 135 -4.24 -12.26 -3.32
C LEU A 135 -4.47 -10.78 -2.98
N ALA A 136 -4.86 -9.95 -3.96
CA ALA A 136 -5.19 -8.53 -3.74
C ALA A 136 -6.27 -8.35 -2.66
N ARG A 137 -7.30 -9.20 -2.66
CA ARG A 137 -8.35 -9.20 -1.60
C ARG A 137 -7.84 -9.48 -0.19
N ARG A 138 -6.60 -9.97 0.00
CA ARG A 138 -6.04 -10.19 1.34
C ARG A 138 -5.47 -8.91 1.95
N VAL A 139 -5.23 -7.87 1.16
CA VAL A 139 -4.78 -6.57 1.67
C VAL A 139 -5.77 -6.02 2.69
N SER A 140 -7.08 -6.13 2.45
CA SER A 140 -8.11 -5.66 3.38
C SER A 140 -8.00 -6.30 4.77
N LEU A 141 -7.60 -7.58 4.87
CA LEU A 141 -7.36 -8.24 6.15
C LEU A 141 -6.10 -7.70 6.85
N GLY A 142 -5.11 -7.26 6.08
CA GLY A 142 -3.93 -6.56 6.61
C GLY A 142 -4.28 -5.21 7.19
N LEU A 143 -5.05 -4.40 6.44
CA LEU A 143 -5.55 -3.10 6.89
C LEU A 143 -6.47 -3.23 8.13
N ALA A 144 -7.38 -4.20 8.14
CA ALA A 144 -8.24 -4.44 9.30
C ALA A 144 -7.45 -4.73 10.59
N ARG A 145 -6.25 -5.34 10.49
CA ARG A 145 -5.37 -5.58 11.65
C ARG A 145 -4.75 -4.31 12.22
N THR A 146 -4.65 -3.24 11.44
CA THR A 146 -4.23 -1.92 11.93
C THR A 146 -5.40 -1.12 12.49
N GLY A 147 -6.61 -1.67 12.42
CA GLY A 147 -7.84 -1.15 13.02
C GLY A 147 -8.66 -0.22 12.14
N THR A 148 -8.22 0.06 10.90
CA THR A 148 -9.07 0.83 9.96
C THR A 148 -10.32 0.02 9.61
N ILE A 149 -11.41 0.76 9.38
CA ILE A 149 -12.71 0.21 9.02
C ILE A 149 -13.06 0.47 7.54
N SER A 150 -12.12 0.98 6.75
CA SER A 150 -12.36 1.44 5.37
C SER A 150 -13.52 2.45 5.35
N GLY A 151 -13.33 3.60 6.00
CA GLY A 151 -14.37 4.62 6.13
C GLY A 151 -14.95 5.07 4.79
N ASN A 152 -16.15 5.65 4.81
CA ASN A 152 -16.89 6.00 3.59
C ASN A 152 -16.12 6.95 2.65
N GLY A 153 -15.32 7.87 3.20
CA GLY A 153 -14.47 8.74 2.41
C GLY A 153 -13.17 8.08 1.91
N SER A 154 -12.92 6.80 2.23
CA SER A 154 -11.67 6.10 1.93
C SER A 154 -11.68 5.40 0.56
N GLY A 155 -10.84 5.86 -0.36
CA GLY A 155 -10.54 5.15 -1.61
C GLY A 155 -9.54 4.01 -1.39
N ASP A 156 -10.02 2.85 -0.95
CA ASP A 156 -9.16 1.67 -0.68
C ASP A 156 -9.08 0.74 -1.91
N LEU A 157 -7.98 0.83 -2.67
CA LEU A 157 -7.77 0.12 -3.93
C LEU A 157 -6.47 -0.71 -3.94
N PHE A 158 -6.56 -1.96 -4.38
CA PHE A 158 -5.45 -2.90 -4.34
C PHE A 158 -5.22 -3.57 -5.69
N ILE A 159 -3.96 -3.65 -6.09
CA ILE A 159 -3.52 -4.37 -7.29
C ILE A 159 -2.49 -5.44 -6.90
N ALA A 160 -2.54 -6.59 -7.59
CA ALA A 160 -1.56 -7.64 -7.41
C ALA A 160 -1.05 -8.13 -8.77
N PHE A 161 0.26 -8.37 -8.88
CA PHE A 161 0.88 -8.94 -10.07
C PHE A 161 1.89 -10.03 -9.72
N SER A 162 2.17 -10.90 -10.70
CA SER A 162 3.20 -11.93 -10.62
C SER A 162 4.33 -11.63 -11.59
N THR A 163 5.58 -11.87 -11.19
CA THR A 163 6.76 -11.76 -12.06
C THR A 163 7.15 -13.09 -12.73
N ALA A 164 6.46 -14.18 -12.42
CA ALA A 164 6.84 -15.52 -12.89
C ALA A 164 6.36 -15.86 -14.30
N ASN A 165 5.33 -15.15 -14.80
CA ASN A 165 4.64 -15.47 -16.06
C ASN A 165 4.77 -14.30 -17.06
N PRO A 166 5.96 -14.01 -17.60
CA PRO A 166 6.15 -12.85 -18.49
C PRO A 166 5.44 -12.96 -19.84
N ASN A 167 4.98 -14.15 -20.22
CA ASN A 167 4.40 -14.45 -21.54
C ASN A 167 2.95 -14.94 -21.49
N VAL A 168 2.26 -14.70 -20.36
CA VAL A 168 0.83 -15.07 -20.17
C VAL A 168 -0.02 -13.81 -20.17
#